data_AF-A0A2R6EGF1-F1
#
_entry.id   AF-A0A2R6EGF1-F1
#
_cell.length_a   1.000
_cell.length_b   1.000
_cell.length_c   1.000
_cell.angle_alpha   90.00
_cell.angle_beta   90.00
_cell.angle_gamma   90.00
#
_symmetry.space_group_name_H-M   'P 1'
#
loop_
_entity.id
_entity.type
_entity.pdbx_description
1 polymer ?
#
loop_
_entity_poly.entity_id
_entity_poly.type
_entity_poly.pdbx_seq_one_letter_code
_entity_poly.pdbx_strand_id
1 'polypeptide(L)'
;ALAERVREEYGGEAGFDEFVKTEDPDEVRAALLEMNGVGPKTADCVLLFSGGRGGVFPVDTHVHRIARRMGLAPPDADHEEVREHLERNVPAEKCGFGHTAMIQFGRDTCSARKPACLDDPDACPLADLCDQVGVDTTTGEVVNPTEAAEGD
;
A
#
# COMPACT_ATOMS: atom_id res chain seq x y z
N ALA A 1 1.21 21.51 18.33
CA ALA A 1 0.21 20.43 18.43
C ALA A 1 0.88 19.05 18.39
N LEU A 2 1.24 18.48 17.23
CA LEU A 2 1.81 17.11 17.21
C LEU A 2 3.17 17.00 17.91
N ALA A 3 4.10 17.93 17.61
CA ALA A 3 5.40 17.96 18.27
C ALA A 3 5.31 18.21 19.78
N GLU A 4 4.28 18.91 20.25
CA GLU A 4 4.03 19.11 21.68
C GLU A 4 3.53 17.80 22.32
N ARG A 5 2.57 17.11 21.69
CA ARG A 5 2.13 15.76 22.10
C ARG A 5 3.31 14.81 22.23
N VAL A 6 4.20 14.77 21.23
CA VAL A 6 5.41 13.93 21.26
C VAL A 6 6.30 14.26 22.45
N ARG A 7 6.50 15.54 22.75
CA ARG A 7 7.31 15.98 23.90
C ARG A 7 6.66 15.66 25.24
N GLU A 8 5.34 15.80 25.35
CA GLU A 8 4.59 15.65 26.60
C GLU A 8 4.30 14.18 26.93
N GLU A 9 3.84 13.38 25.97
CA GLU A 9 3.44 11.99 26.18
C GLU A 9 4.63 11.02 26.13
N TYR A 10 5.62 11.29 25.27
CA TYR A 10 6.72 10.35 25.00
C TYR A 10 8.09 10.89 25.48
N GLY A 11 8.14 12.05 26.12
CA GLY A 11 9.40 12.63 26.60
C GLY A 11 10.33 13.14 25.49
N GLY A 12 9.79 13.37 24.28
CA GLY A 12 10.52 13.88 23.11
C GLY A 12 10.83 12.80 22.06
N GLU A 13 11.69 13.15 21.11
CA GLU A 13 12.03 12.31 19.96
C GLU A 13 12.49 10.90 20.36
N ALA A 14 13.46 10.81 21.28
CA ALA A 14 14.04 9.52 21.66
C ALA A 14 13.03 8.57 22.31
N GLY A 15 12.12 9.08 23.14
CA GLY A 15 11.11 8.22 23.76
C GLY A 15 9.97 7.85 22.81
N PHE A 16 9.65 8.70 21.83
CA PHE A 16 8.73 8.33 20.76
C PHE A 16 9.33 7.24 19.85
N ASP A 17 10.62 7.37 19.53
CA ASP A 17 11.36 6.35 18.79
C ASP A 17 11.36 4.99 19.50
N GLU A 18 11.57 5.00 20.82
CA GLU A 18 11.51 3.78 21.65
C GLU A 18 10.11 3.18 21.66
N PHE A 19 9.07 4.00 21.84
CA PHE A 19 7.67 3.58 21.78
C PHE A 19 7.36 2.86 20.45
N VAL A 20 7.70 3.47 19.31
CA VAL A 20 7.45 2.88 17.99
C VAL A 20 8.19 1.55 17.77
N LYS A 21 9.39 1.41 18.33
CA LYS A 21 10.25 0.22 18.15
C LYS A 21 9.96 -0.92 19.11
N THR A 22 9.40 -0.64 20.28
CA THR A 22 9.30 -1.63 21.37
C THR A 22 7.87 -2.03 21.72
N GLU A 23 6.92 -1.10 21.67
CA GLU A 23 5.52 -1.36 22.06
C GLU A 23 4.78 -2.22 21.04
N ASP A 24 3.66 -2.83 21.44
CA ASP A 24 2.85 -3.65 20.52
C ASP A 24 2.49 -2.89 19.22
N PRO A 25 2.69 -3.49 18.02
CA PRO A 25 2.43 -2.80 16.75
C PRO A 25 1.01 -2.27 16.58
N ASP A 26 -0.01 -2.96 17.12
CA ASP A 26 -1.40 -2.53 17.00
C ASP A 26 -1.67 -1.32 17.91
N GLU A 27 -1.08 -1.30 19.11
CA GLU A 27 -1.13 -0.14 20.01
C GLU A 27 -0.42 1.07 19.42
N VAL A 28 0.76 0.87 18.84
CA VAL A 28 1.49 1.93 18.12
C VAL A 28 0.67 2.44 16.95
N ARG A 29 0.07 1.56 16.14
CA ARG A 29 -0.78 1.95 15.00
C ARG A 29 -1.96 2.80 15.46
N ALA A 30 -2.66 2.36 16.50
CA ALA A 30 -3.79 3.09 17.06
C ALA A 30 -3.37 4.49 17.55
N ALA A 31 -2.29 4.59 18.33
CA ALA A 31 -1.78 5.86 18.82
C ALA A 31 -1.37 6.82 17.68
N LEU A 32 -0.74 6.30 16.62
CA LEU A 32 -0.40 7.06 15.42
C LEU A 32 -1.67 7.59 14.71
N LEU A 33 -2.72 6.77 14.57
CA LEU A 33 -3.97 7.16 13.92
C LEU A 33 -4.75 8.23 14.69
N GLU A 34 -4.55 8.36 16.00
CA GLU A 34 -5.10 9.46 16.79
C GLU A 34 -4.38 10.80 16.55
N MET A 35 -3.21 10.79 15.91
CA MET A 35 -2.44 11.99 15.65
C MET A 35 -3.03 12.75 14.46
N ASN A 36 -3.51 13.98 14.71
CA ASN A 36 -4.07 14.82 13.65
C ASN A 36 -3.11 14.96 12.46
N GLY A 37 -3.56 14.52 11.27
CA GLY A 37 -2.77 14.53 10.03
C GLY A 37 -2.04 13.20 9.72
N VAL A 38 -2.12 12.20 10.59
CA VAL A 38 -1.58 10.85 10.36
C VAL A 38 -2.73 9.92 9.94
N GLY A 39 -2.73 9.53 8.67
CA GLY A 39 -3.64 8.50 8.16
C GLY A 39 -3.01 7.09 8.16
N PRO A 40 -3.77 6.05 7.80
CA PRO A 40 -3.32 4.65 7.81
C PRO A 40 -1.98 4.43 7.10
N LYS A 41 -1.83 4.89 5.87
CA LYS A 41 -0.57 4.77 5.11
C LYS A 41 0.63 5.36 5.87
N THR A 42 0.45 6.51 6.50
CA THR A 42 1.53 7.17 7.26
C THR A 42 1.87 6.38 8.51
N ALA A 43 0.85 5.92 9.25
CA ALA A 43 1.05 5.06 10.42
C ALA A 43 1.80 3.77 10.06
N ASP A 44 1.37 3.09 8.99
CA ASP A 44 1.97 1.86 8.50
C ASP A 44 3.42 2.09 8.02
N CYS A 45 3.71 3.23 7.38
CA CYS A 45 5.09 3.60 7.04
C CYS A 45 5.97 3.80 8.28
N VAL A 46 5.45 4.43 9.34
CA VAL A 46 6.20 4.62 10.58
C VAL A 46 6.51 3.28 11.23
N LEU A 47 5.53 2.38 11.35
CA LEU A 47 5.72 1.03 11.87
C LEU A 47 6.77 0.24 11.08
N LEU A 48 6.64 0.23 9.76
CA LEU A 48 7.54 -0.53 8.88
C LEU A 48 8.97 0.04 8.90
N PHE A 49 9.14 1.33 8.60
CA PHE A 49 10.46 1.90 8.33
C PHE A 49 11.17 2.41 9.59
N SER A 50 10.45 3.06 10.51
CA SER A 50 11.04 3.58 11.75
C SER A 50 11.00 2.54 12.88
N GLY A 51 9.89 1.79 12.97
CA GLY A 51 9.71 0.74 13.98
C GLY A 51 10.38 -0.59 13.62
N GLY A 52 10.83 -0.77 12.37
CA GLY A 52 11.43 -2.02 11.91
C GLY A 52 10.45 -3.21 11.97
N ARG A 53 9.13 -2.94 11.95
CA ARG A 53 8.10 -3.97 12.03
C ARG A 53 7.91 -4.62 10.66
N GLY A 54 8.45 -5.83 10.50
CA GLY A 54 8.14 -6.68 9.34
C GLY A 54 6.66 -7.06 9.32
N GLY A 55 6.15 -7.45 8.16
CA GLY A 55 4.74 -7.84 8.02
C GLY A 55 3.77 -6.68 7.84
N VAL A 56 4.18 -5.43 8.07
CA VAL A 56 3.36 -4.24 7.79
C VAL A 56 3.50 -3.83 6.33
N PHE A 57 2.39 -3.65 5.61
CA PHE A 57 2.40 -3.29 4.18
C PHE A 57 1.65 -1.97 3.92
N PRO A 58 2.34 -0.81 3.88
CA PRO A 58 1.66 0.46 3.66
C PRO A 58 0.99 0.51 2.28
N VAL A 59 -0.26 0.92 2.24
CA VAL A 59 -1.04 1.02 0.99
C VAL A 59 -1.20 2.49 0.58
N ASP A 60 -0.57 2.87 -0.53
CA ASP A 60 -0.83 4.14 -1.20
C ASP A 60 -1.67 3.92 -2.48
N THR A 61 -1.87 4.98 -3.27
CA THR A 61 -2.66 4.90 -4.50
C THR A 61 -2.04 4.04 -5.60
N HIS A 62 -0.73 3.80 -5.59
CA HIS A 62 -0.07 2.88 -6.51
C HIS A 62 -0.30 1.45 -6.07
N VAL A 63 -0.01 1.14 -4.80
CA VAL A 63 -0.22 -0.19 -4.21
C VAL A 63 -1.69 -0.61 -4.34
N HIS A 64 -2.62 0.28 -3.95
CA HIS A 64 -4.06 0.02 -3.99
C HIS A 64 -4.55 -0.31 -5.41
N ARG A 65 -4.09 0.42 -6.42
CA ARG A 65 -4.44 0.17 -7.82
C ARG A 65 -3.82 -1.12 -8.34
N ILE A 66 -2.54 -1.34 -8.09
CA ILE A 66 -1.82 -2.51 -8.62
C ILE A 66 -2.34 -3.79 -8.00
N ALA A 67 -2.56 -3.82 -6.68
CA ALA A 67 -3.07 -5.00 -5.99
C ALA A 67 -4.40 -5.47 -6.58
N ARG A 68 -5.31 -4.54 -6.88
CA ARG A 68 -6.62 -4.84 -7.47
C ARG A 68 -6.54 -5.20 -8.95
N ARG A 69 -5.73 -4.50 -9.75
CA ARG A 69 -5.49 -4.84 -11.17
C ARG A 69 -4.91 -6.25 -11.35
N MET A 70 -3.99 -6.63 -10.47
CA MET A 70 -3.31 -7.93 -10.52
C MET A 70 -4.13 -9.07 -9.90
N GLY A 71 -5.30 -8.80 -9.30
CA GLY A 71 -6.07 -9.82 -8.59
C GLY A 71 -5.49 -10.25 -7.24
N LEU A 72 -4.55 -9.49 -6.67
CA LEU A 72 -3.99 -9.75 -5.33
C LEU A 72 -4.98 -9.41 -4.20
N ALA A 73 -5.92 -8.51 -4.50
CA ALA A 73 -7.02 -8.12 -3.63
C ALA A 73 -8.31 -7.95 -4.47
N PRO A 74 -9.50 -8.08 -3.85
CA PRO A 74 -10.78 -7.89 -4.54
C PRO A 74 -10.86 -6.54 -5.29
N PRO A 75 -11.55 -6.46 -6.44
CA PRO A 75 -11.61 -5.23 -7.23
C PRO A 75 -12.28 -4.04 -6.51
N ASP A 76 -13.19 -4.32 -5.59
CA ASP A 76 -13.92 -3.38 -4.73
C ASP A 76 -13.24 -3.13 -3.38
N ALA A 77 -12.12 -3.81 -3.09
CA ALA A 77 -11.42 -3.70 -1.82
C ALA A 77 -10.98 -2.25 -1.52
N ASP A 78 -11.22 -1.81 -0.29
CA ASP A 78 -10.71 -0.55 0.23
C ASP A 78 -9.20 -0.62 0.57
N HIS A 79 -8.63 0.45 1.13
CA HIS A 79 -7.20 0.47 1.44
C HIS A 79 -6.82 -0.49 2.58
N GLU A 80 -7.71 -0.68 3.55
CA GLU A 80 -7.48 -1.55 4.70
C GLU A 80 -7.58 -3.02 4.26
N GLU A 81 -8.58 -3.35 3.44
CA GLU A 81 -8.72 -4.69 2.87
C GLU A 81 -7.53 -5.05 1.98
N VAL A 82 -7.06 -4.12 1.13
CA VAL A 82 -5.83 -4.34 0.35
C VAL A 82 -4.62 -4.56 1.26
N ARG A 83 -4.49 -3.79 2.37
CA ARG A 83 -3.40 -3.96 3.34
C ARG A 83 -3.44 -5.38 3.91
N GLU A 84 -4.58 -5.81 4.44
CA GLU A 84 -4.74 -7.16 5.01
C GLU A 84 -4.43 -8.27 4.00
N HIS A 85 -4.86 -8.11 2.76
CA HIS A 85 -4.54 -9.06 1.69
C HIS A 85 -3.03 -9.15 1.43
N LEU A 86 -2.33 -8.02 1.37
CA LEU A 86 -0.90 -8.00 1.12
C LEU A 86 -0.11 -8.53 2.31
N GLU A 87 -0.44 -8.13 3.54
CA GLU A 87 0.25 -8.60 4.76
C GLU A 87 0.07 -10.10 4.99
N ARG A 88 -1.09 -10.66 4.59
CA ARG A 88 -1.37 -12.11 4.70
C ARG A 88 -0.56 -12.94 3.70
N ASN A 89 -0.27 -12.39 2.51
CA ASN A 89 0.29 -13.16 1.39
C ASN A 89 1.77 -12.84 1.09
N VAL A 90 2.26 -11.67 1.49
CA VAL A 90 3.66 -11.27 1.29
C VAL A 90 4.46 -11.68 2.52
N PRO A 91 5.61 -12.39 2.37
CA PRO A 91 6.50 -12.68 3.49
C PRO A 91 6.87 -11.41 4.25
N ALA A 92 6.84 -11.47 5.58
CA ALA A 92 6.96 -10.30 6.45
C ALA A 92 8.22 -9.46 6.17
N GLU A 93 9.35 -10.10 5.89
CA GLU A 93 10.63 -9.48 5.55
C GLU A 93 10.65 -8.82 4.16
N LYS A 94 9.66 -9.11 3.32
CA LYS A 94 9.51 -8.56 1.97
C LYS A 94 8.51 -7.41 1.90
N CYS A 95 7.67 -7.17 2.91
CA CYS A 95 6.64 -6.11 2.84
C CYS A 95 7.22 -4.73 2.51
N GLY A 96 8.34 -4.33 3.11
CA GLY A 96 8.95 -3.03 2.79
C GLY A 96 9.55 -2.92 1.39
N PHE A 97 10.17 -3.99 0.90
CA PHE A 97 10.60 -4.05 -0.50
C PHE A 97 9.39 -4.05 -1.44
N GLY A 98 8.37 -4.86 -1.16
CA GLY A 98 7.14 -4.94 -1.94
C GLY A 98 6.46 -3.58 -2.07
N HIS A 99 6.31 -2.85 -0.95
CA HIS A 99 5.75 -1.50 -0.94
C HIS A 99 6.50 -0.55 -1.89
N THR A 100 7.81 -0.46 -1.75
CA THR A 100 8.63 0.45 -2.57
C THR A 100 8.70 0.02 -4.04
N ALA A 101 8.78 -1.27 -4.31
CA ALA A 101 8.77 -1.84 -5.65
C ALA A 101 7.42 -1.60 -6.37
N MET A 102 6.29 -1.77 -5.68
CA MET A 102 4.96 -1.50 -6.25
C MET A 102 4.78 -0.01 -6.56
N ILE A 103 5.29 0.90 -5.72
CA ILE A 103 5.27 2.34 -6.03
C ILE A 103 6.06 2.63 -7.30
N GLN A 104 7.29 2.11 -7.41
CA GLN A 104 8.13 2.31 -8.59
C GLN A 104 7.46 1.73 -9.84
N PHE A 105 7.00 0.48 -9.77
CA PHE A 105 6.28 -0.18 -10.85
C PHE A 105 5.03 0.60 -11.28
N GLY A 106 4.28 1.16 -10.33
CA GLY A 106 3.10 1.95 -10.61
C GLY A 106 3.37 3.32 -11.22
N ARG A 107 4.61 3.82 -11.15
CA ARG A 107 5.05 5.06 -11.82
C ARG A 107 5.58 4.78 -13.21
N ASP A 108 6.42 3.76 -13.32
CA ASP A 108 7.23 3.51 -14.50
C ASP A 108 6.55 2.56 -15.50
N THR A 109 5.62 1.71 -15.03
CA THR A 109 5.01 0.65 -15.86
C THR A 109 3.48 0.63 -15.76
N CYS A 110 2.92 0.39 -14.57
CA CYS A 110 1.47 0.27 -14.37
C CYS A 110 0.83 1.61 -13.98
N SER A 111 0.98 2.61 -14.85
CA SER A 111 0.42 3.95 -14.63
C SER A 111 -1.11 3.92 -14.54
N ALA A 112 -1.71 4.91 -13.88
CA ALA A 112 -3.15 4.92 -13.63
C ALA A 112 -3.99 4.97 -14.93
N ARG A 113 -3.54 5.74 -15.93
CA ARG A 113 -4.33 6.02 -17.14
C ARG A 113 -3.89 5.23 -18.38
N LYS A 114 -2.60 4.92 -18.48
CA LYS A 114 -2.03 4.23 -19.63
C LYS A 114 -0.92 3.29 -19.15
N PRO A 115 -1.25 2.14 -18.56
CA PRO A 115 -0.25 1.15 -18.19
C PRO A 115 0.44 0.61 -19.46
N ALA A 116 1.71 0.23 -19.35
CA ALA A 116 2.52 -0.16 -20.50
C ALA A 116 1.94 -1.34 -21.29
N CYS A 117 1.19 -2.24 -20.65
CA CYS A 117 0.52 -3.36 -21.30
C CYS A 117 -0.52 -2.96 -22.35
N LEU A 118 -0.97 -1.69 -22.39
CA LEU A 118 -1.82 -1.18 -23.48
C LEU A 118 -1.05 -0.90 -24.77
N ASP A 119 0.24 -0.58 -24.68
CA ASP A 119 1.07 -0.32 -25.86
C ASP A 119 1.55 -1.65 -26.47
N ASP A 120 1.97 -2.57 -25.60
CA ASP A 120 2.40 -3.92 -25.95
C ASP A 120 2.20 -4.81 -24.69
N PRO A 121 1.46 -5.93 -24.75
CA PRO A 121 1.31 -6.85 -23.63
C PRO A 121 2.64 -7.24 -22.99
N ASP A 122 3.70 -7.41 -23.79
CA ASP A 122 5.04 -7.81 -23.31
C ASP A 122 5.82 -6.65 -22.67
N ALA A 123 5.34 -5.40 -22.77
CA ALA A 123 5.97 -4.24 -22.12
C ALA A 123 5.74 -4.20 -20.60
N CYS A 124 4.78 -4.98 -20.09
CA CYS A 124 4.60 -5.18 -18.66
C CYS A 124 5.24 -6.51 -18.24
N PRO A 125 6.30 -6.52 -17.41
CA PRO A 125 6.97 -7.76 -17.01
C PRO A 125 6.12 -8.69 -16.14
N LEU A 126 4.91 -8.26 -15.75
CA LEU A 126 3.96 -9.02 -14.94
C LEU A 126 2.68 -9.37 -15.71
N ALA A 127 2.62 -9.12 -17.03
CA ALA A 127 1.41 -9.33 -17.83
C ALA A 127 0.86 -10.76 -17.70
N ASP A 128 1.73 -11.78 -17.81
CA ASP A 128 1.35 -13.20 -17.70
C ASP A 128 0.85 -13.62 -16.31
N LEU A 129 1.02 -12.77 -15.30
CA LEU A 129 0.64 -13.00 -13.91
C LEU A 129 -0.43 -12.00 -13.42
N CYS A 130 -0.96 -11.18 -14.33
CA CYS A 130 -1.87 -10.09 -14.00
C CYS A 130 -3.25 -10.41 -14.55
N ASP A 131 -4.28 -10.36 -13.70
CA ASP A 131 -5.67 -10.50 -14.14
C ASP A 131 -6.17 -9.30 -14.95
N GLN A 132 -5.40 -8.20 -14.98
CA GLN A 132 -5.66 -6.97 -15.73
C GLN A 132 -7.03 -6.35 -15.43
N VAL A 133 -7.54 -6.51 -14.21
CA VAL A 133 -8.86 -6.00 -13.82
C VAL A 133 -8.98 -4.49 -14.07
N GLY A 134 -9.94 -4.09 -14.90
CA GLY A 134 -10.13 -2.69 -15.32
C GLY A 134 -9.13 -2.18 -16.36
N VAL A 135 -8.43 -3.07 -17.08
CA VAL A 135 -7.53 -2.73 -18.20
C VAL A 135 -7.82 -3.65 -19.38
N ASP A 136 -8.45 -3.11 -20.42
CA ASP A 136 -8.71 -3.84 -21.66
C ASP A 136 -7.62 -3.53 -22.70
N THR A 137 -6.77 -4.52 -22.97
CA THR A 137 -5.66 -4.39 -23.95
C THR A 137 -6.12 -4.48 -25.40
N THR A 138 -7.34 -4.94 -25.67
CA THR A 138 -7.90 -5.00 -27.02
C THR A 138 -8.49 -3.66 -27.43
N THR A 139 -9.24 -3.01 -26.53
CA THR A 139 -9.87 -1.72 -26.79
C THR A 139 -9.01 -0.52 -26.38
N GLY A 140 -8.04 -0.73 -25.50
CA GLY A 140 -7.23 0.33 -24.90
C GLY A 140 -7.92 1.07 -23.75
N GLU A 141 -9.05 0.55 -23.26
CA GLU A 141 -9.84 1.18 -22.20
C GLU A 141 -9.25 0.88 -20.81
N VAL A 142 -9.34 1.88 -19.92
CA VAL A 142 -8.92 1.76 -18.51
C VAL A 142 -9.99 2.34 -17.63
N VAL A 143 -10.53 1.51 -16.74
CA VAL A 143 -11.52 1.88 -15.73
C VAL A 143 -10.99 1.57 -14.33
N ASN A 144 -11.70 2.03 -13.29
CA ASN A 144 -11.39 1.60 -11.93
C ASN A 144 -11.71 0.10 -11.79
N PRO A 145 -10.86 -0.71 -11.12
CA PRO A 145 -11.17 -2.11 -10.88
C PRO A 145 -12.56 -2.35 -10.27
N THR A 146 -13.06 -1.45 -9.42
CA THR A 146 -14.41 -1.53 -8.85
C THR A 146 -15.49 -1.47 -9.92
N GLU A 147 -15.37 -0.56 -10.89
CA GLU A 147 -16.34 -0.39 -11.98
C GLU A 147 -16.32 -1.60 -12.93
N ALA A 148 -15.16 -2.24 -13.11
CA ALA A 148 -15.04 -3.43 -13.94
C ALA A 148 -15.77 -4.64 -13.34
N ALA A 149 -15.79 -4.78 -12.01
CA ALA A 149 -16.44 -5.91 -11.32
C ALA A 149 -17.97 -5.82 -11.29
N GLU A 150 -18.55 -4.64 -11.51
CA GLU A 150 -20.00 -4.44 -11.55
C GLU A 150 -20.62 -4.74 -12.93
N GLY A 151 -19.79 -4.96 -13.96
CA GLY A 151 -20.19 -5.14 -15.35
C GLY A 151 -20.26 -6.59 -15.86
N ASP A 152 -19.77 -7.55 -15.09
CA ASP A 152 -19.80 -9.01 -15.36
C ASP A 152 -21.00 -9.70 -14.71
#